data_AF-A0A0L0DMN4-F1
#
_entry.id   AF-A0A0L0DMN4-F1
#
_cell.length_a   1.000
_cell.length_b   1.000
_cell.length_c   1.000
_cell.angle_alpha   90.00
_cell.angle_beta   90.00
_cell.angle_gamma   90.00
#
_symmetry.space_group_name_H-M   'P 1'
#
loop_
_entity.id
_entity.type
_entity.pdbx_description
1 polymer ?
#
loop_
_entity_poly.entity_id
_entity_poly.type
_entity_poly.pdbx_seq_one_letter_code
_entity_poly.pdbx_strand_id
1 'polypeptide(L)'
;MYGYPYGYGYGYAPYGGFAPFGAFGYGGFPAGYGYSSAGVVSSAAAGAGAGAGADSACPAPPAERDESTLVLFDVDGTLTPARQKSTAEMRTFLHQLRKRVVVGIVGGSDFGKIKEQIGDDILDSFDYVFGENGLTAYKGSEQLGDDSFLAYLGEERMQELINFVLAYVAKLDIPVKRGTFVEWRNGMINVSPIGRDCSQAEREAFNEFDKGAGVRVAMKKAIEDKFGDAFGIQVSIGGQISMDVFPKGWTKVYCLRYLDAFDTIHFFGDKTYPGGNDYEIFECDRTIGHTVTSPDDTRAQCEELFF
;
A
#
# COMPACT_ATOMS: atom_id res chain seq x y z
N MET A 1 -73.06 -0.24 15.20
CA MET A 1 -73.35 -1.68 15.50
C MET A 1 -72.68 -2.47 14.42
N TYR A 2 -71.66 -3.31 14.60
CA TYR A 2 -71.07 -4.06 15.72
C TYR A 2 -69.53 -3.90 15.57
N GLY A 3 -68.62 -3.92 16.55
CA GLY A 3 -68.57 -4.45 17.91
C GLY A 3 -67.17 -5.08 18.09
N TYR A 4 -66.25 -4.37 18.77
CA TYR A 4 -64.92 -4.87 19.21
C TYR A 4 -65.07 -5.98 20.28
N PRO A 5 -64.01 -6.78 20.57
CA PRO A 5 -63.21 -6.48 21.77
C PRO A 5 -61.69 -6.77 21.70
N TYR A 6 -60.91 -5.93 22.41
CA TYR A 6 -59.74 -6.15 23.30
C TYR A 6 -58.76 -7.33 23.01
N GLY A 7 -57.43 -7.22 22.99
CA GLY A 7 -56.48 -6.33 23.68
C GLY A 7 -55.80 -7.06 24.86
N TYR A 8 -54.48 -7.29 24.82
CA TYR A 8 -53.49 -7.49 25.92
C TYR A 8 -52.11 -7.64 25.24
N GLY A 9 -50.96 -7.13 25.70
CA GLY A 9 -50.53 -6.67 27.01
C GLY A 9 -49.06 -7.10 27.18
N TYR A 10 -48.20 -6.17 27.63
CA TYR A 10 -46.74 -6.26 27.78
C TYR A 10 -46.20 -7.48 28.56
N GLY A 11 -44.96 -7.87 28.26
CA GLY A 11 -44.15 -8.77 29.09
C GLY A 11 -42.64 -8.55 28.92
N TYR A 12 -42.08 -7.60 29.66
CA TYR A 12 -40.66 -7.57 30.02
C TYR A 12 -40.39 -8.70 31.03
N ALA A 13 -39.27 -9.42 30.87
CA ALA A 13 -38.70 -10.25 31.93
C ALA A 13 -37.20 -9.94 32.08
N PRO A 14 -36.77 -9.43 33.25
CA PRO A 14 -35.36 -9.23 33.58
C PRO A 14 -34.83 -10.27 34.60
N TYR A 15 -33.50 -10.34 34.67
CA TYR A 15 -32.64 -10.91 35.73
C TYR A 15 -32.38 -12.42 35.85
N GLY A 16 -31.07 -12.70 35.96
CA GLY A 16 -30.44 -13.89 36.54
C GLY A 16 -29.17 -14.23 35.74
N GLY A 17 -27.94 -14.13 36.22
CA GLY A 17 -27.40 -14.05 37.57
C GLY A 17 -26.08 -14.83 37.58
N PHE A 18 -25.00 -14.14 37.97
CA PHE A 18 -23.63 -14.59 38.30
C PHE A 18 -23.37 -16.09 38.59
N ALA A 19 -22.24 -16.61 38.10
CA ALA A 19 -21.05 -16.88 38.93
C ALA A 19 -19.84 -17.38 38.10
N PRO A 20 -18.60 -16.98 38.46
CA PRO A 20 -17.35 -17.48 37.88
C PRO A 20 -16.74 -18.60 38.74
N PHE A 21 -16.14 -19.61 38.10
CA PHE A 21 -15.24 -20.61 38.70
C PHE A 21 -14.15 -20.90 37.66
N GLY A 22 -12.86 -20.96 37.95
CA GLY A 22 -12.12 -20.86 39.20
C GLY A 22 -10.62 -20.91 38.85
N ALA A 23 -9.83 -20.24 39.68
CA ALA A 23 -8.38 -20.29 39.64
C ALA A 23 -7.86 -21.58 40.29
N PHE A 24 -6.90 -22.23 39.64
CA PHE A 24 -5.87 -23.11 40.19
C PHE A 24 -4.62 -22.82 39.35
N GLY A 25 -3.41 -22.61 39.85
CA GLY A 25 -2.80 -23.00 41.11
C GLY A 25 -1.37 -23.43 40.80
N TYR A 26 -0.41 -22.62 41.25
CA TYR A 26 1.04 -22.82 41.40
C TYR A 26 1.71 -24.18 41.10
N GLY A 27 2.90 -24.10 40.50
CA GLY A 27 4.02 -25.04 40.65
C GLY A 27 4.81 -25.16 39.34
N GLY A 28 6.13 -24.97 39.24
CA GLY A 28 7.19 -24.67 40.20
C GLY A 28 8.49 -24.52 39.41
N PHE A 29 9.38 -23.63 39.87
CA PHE A 29 10.78 -23.59 39.43
C PHE A 29 11.54 -24.76 40.05
N PRO A 30 12.65 -25.18 39.41
CA PRO A 30 13.88 -25.20 40.18
C PRO A 30 15.05 -24.50 39.47
N ALA A 31 15.85 -23.86 40.32
CA ALA A 31 17.14 -23.26 40.03
C ALA A 31 18.19 -24.29 39.61
N GLY A 32 19.22 -23.84 38.88
CA GLY A 32 20.40 -24.64 38.58
C GLY A 32 21.57 -23.77 38.11
N TYR A 33 22.44 -23.45 39.07
CA TYR A 33 23.73 -22.77 38.94
C TYR A 33 24.69 -23.40 37.91
N GLY A 34 25.60 -22.60 37.35
CA GLY A 34 26.83 -23.14 36.75
C GLY A 34 27.69 -22.14 35.97
N TYR A 35 28.40 -21.24 36.67
CA TYR A 35 29.63 -20.63 36.16
C TYR A 35 30.82 -21.56 36.43
N SER A 36 31.65 -21.83 35.42
CA SER A 36 33.06 -22.23 35.52
C SER A 36 33.66 -22.14 34.11
N SER A 37 34.48 -21.14 33.79
CA SER A 37 35.88 -20.90 34.15
C SER A 37 36.90 -21.79 33.41
N ALA A 38 37.88 -21.07 32.84
CA ALA A 38 39.26 -21.47 32.55
C ALA A 38 39.53 -22.51 31.44
N GLY A 39 40.17 -22.01 30.38
CA GLY A 39 40.95 -22.79 29.43
C GLY A 39 42.02 -21.89 28.80
N VAL A 40 43.02 -21.48 29.58
CA VAL A 40 44.28 -20.88 29.09
C VAL A 40 45.35 -21.96 29.14
N VAL A 41 45.93 -22.31 28.00
CA VAL A 41 47.34 -22.73 27.84
C VAL A 41 47.65 -22.77 26.34
N SER A 42 48.60 -21.95 25.87
CA SER A 42 49.99 -22.37 25.51
C SER A 42 50.10 -22.64 24.00
N SER A 43 51.11 -22.26 23.21
CA SER A 43 52.43 -21.67 23.42
C SER A 43 52.98 -21.11 22.10
N ALA A 44 53.94 -20.21 22.26
CA ALA A 44 54.98 -19.69 21.37
C ALA A 44 55.30 -20.38 20.02
N ALA A 45 55.66 -19.56 19.03
CA ALA A 45 57.02 -19.52 18.48
C ALA A 45 57.25 -18.29 17.58
N ALA A 46 58.43 -17.70 17.73
CA ALA A 46 58.97 -16.60 16.93
C ALA A 46 59.72 -17.11 15.69
N GLY A 47 59.90 -16.27 14.67
CA GLY A 47 60.90 -16.51 13.61
C GLY A 47 60.68 -15.72 12.32
N ALA A 48 61.61 -14.82 12.02
CA ALA A 48 61.62 -13.87 10.91
C ALA A 48 61.79 -14.49 9.51
N GLY A 49 61.35 -13.76 8.48
CA GLY A 49 61.72 -14.00 7.08
C GLY A 49 61.21 -12.87 6.17
N ALA A 50 62.14 -12.10 5.60
CA ALA A 50 61.89 -11.03 4.64
C ALA A 50 61.41 -11.57 3.28
N GLY A 51 60.50 -10.85 2.63
CA GLY A 51 60.08 -11.10 1.24
C GLY A 51 59.35 -9.88 0.68
N ALA A 52 59.96 -9.25 -0.33
CA ALA A 52 59.47 -8.07 -1.01
C ALA A 52 58.29 -8.38 -1.95
N GLY A 53 57.41 -7.37 -2.13
CA GLY A 53 56.71 -7.15 -3.39
C GLY A 53 55.33 -7.80 -3.54
N ALA A 54 54.30 -7.06 -3.14
CA ALA A 54 53.11 -6.77 -3.94
C ALA A 54 52.23 -5.86 -3.07
N ASP A 55 52.12 -4.58 -3.46
CA ASP A 55 51.08 -3.71 -2.97
C ASP A 55 49.74 -4.30 -3.43
N SER A 56 49.20 -5.23 -2.64
CA SER A 56 47.78 -5.53 -2.66
C SER A 56 47.11 -4.28 -2.13
N ALA A 57 46.69 -3.40 -3.05
CA ALA A 57 45.75 -2.34 -2.72
C ALA A 57 44.62 -2.99 -1.90
N CYS A 58 44.54 -2.66 -0.61
CA CYS A 58 43.36 -2.98 0.16
C CYS A 58 42.17 -2.43 -0.65
N PRO A 59 41.12 -3.23 -0.91
CA PRO A 59 39.94 -2.70 -1.55
C PRO A 59 39.50 -1.49 -0.73
N ALA A 60 39.33 -0.35 -1.42
CA ALA A 60 38.83 0.85 -0.79
C ALA A 60 37.59 0.48 0.04
N PRO A 61 37.42 1.05 1.26
CA PRO A 61 36.19 0.84 2.00
C PRO A 61 35.02 1.15 1.06
N PRO A 62 33.96 0.32 1.05
CA PRO A 62 32.80 0.60 0.21
C PRO A 62 32.40 2.05 0.45
N ALA A 63 32.19 2.79 -0.65
CA ALA A 63 31.76 4.18 -0.58
C ALA A 63 30.61 4.28 0.43
N GLU A 64 30.75 5.21 1.38
CA GLU A 64 29.75 5.40 2.42
C GLU A 64 28.39 5.65 1.76
N ARG A 65 27.36 4.96 2.23
CA ARG A 65 26.01 5.06 1.69
C ARG A 65 25.54 6.50 1.76
N ASP A 66 25.04 7.03 0.66
CA ASP A 66 24.43 8.35 0.63
C ASP A 66 23.04 8.30 1.28
N GLU A 67 22.95 8.86 2.50
CA GLU A 67 21.71 8.97 3.27
C GLU A 67 20.86 10.20 2.86
N SER A 68 21.39 11.11 2.03
CA SER A 68 20.68 12.31 1.55
C SER A 68 19.85 12.06 0.28
N THR A 69 20.15 10.97 -0.43
CA THR A 69 19.45 10.55 -1.66
C THR A 69 18.56 9.33 -1.42
N LEU A 70 17.29 9.46 -1.82
CA LEU A 70 16.33 8.38 -1.88
C LEU A 70 16.03 7.99 -3.33
N VAL A 71 15.96 6.69 -3.59
CA VAL A 71 15.42 6.13 -4.83
C VAL A 71 14.12 5.40 -4.53
N LEU A 72 13.02 5.94 -5.03
CA LEU A 72 11.66 5.47 -4.84
C LEU A 72 11.15 4.79 -6.12
N PHE A 73 10.59 3.60 -5.98
CA PHE A 73 10.11 2.82 -7.12
C PHE A 73 8.61 2.57 -7.03
N ASP A 74 7.91 2.69 -8.16
CA ASP A 74 6.68 1.93 -8.37
C ASP A 74 6.97 0.40 -8.37
N VAL A 75 5.93 -0.41 -8.21
CA VAL A 75 6.05 -1.88 -8.12
C VAL A 75 5.75 -2.55 -9.47
N ASP A 76 4.50 -2.45 -9.95
CA ASP A 76 3.96 -3.25 -11.06
C ASP A 76 4.31 -2.64 -12.43
N GLY A 77 5.22 -3.28 -13.16
CA GLY A 77 5.76 -2.77 -14.44
C GLY A 77 7.14 -2.12 -14.27
N THR A 78 7.46 -1.70 -13.03
CA THR A 78 8.69 -1.01 -12.68
C THR A 78 9.72 -1.94 -12.02
N LEU A 79 9.36 -2.66 -10.96
CA LEU A 79 10.24 -3.64 -10.30
C LEU A 79 9.88 -5.08 -10.64
N THR A 80 8.63 -5.32 -11.03
CA THR A 80 8.13 -6.63 -11.43
C THR A 80 7.45 -6.56 -12.79
N PRO A 81 7.42 -7.66 -13.56
CA PRO A 81 6.46 -7.75 -14.66
C PRO A 81 5.04 -7.62 -14.09
N ALA A 82 4.13 -6.97 -14.84
CA ALA A 82 2.79 -6.66 -14.35
C ALA A 82 2.07 -7.88 -13.73
N ARG A 83 1.68 -7.77 -12.45
CA ARG A 83 1.01 -8.82 -11.65
C ARG A 83 1.81 -10.10 -11.46
N GLN A 84 3.14 -10.03 -11.56
CA GLN A 84 4.04 -11.15 -11.33
C GLN A 84 5.00 -10.85 -10.17
N LYS A 85 5.72 -11.89 -9.73
CA LYS A 85 6.71 -11.78 -8.66
C LYS A 85 8.01 -11.17 -9.16
N SER A 86 8.72 -10.50 -8.27
CA SER A 86 10.08 -10.00 -8.53
C SER A 86 11.04 -11.17 -8.81
N THR A 87 11.95 -10.97 -9.76
CA THR A 87 13.00 -11.93 -10.12
C THR A 87 14.12 -11.93 -9.06
N ALA A 88 14.92 -13.00 -9.01
CA ALA A 88 16.03 -13.08 -8.06
C ALA A 88 17.13 -12.05 -8.39
N GLU A 89 17.29 -11.76 -9.68
CA GLU A 89 18.21 -10.79 -10.24
C GLU A 89 17.84 -9.38 -9.78
N MET A 90 16.56 -9.00 -9.88
CA MET A 90 16.09 -7.70 -9.42
C MET A 90 16.24 -7.53 -7.90
N ARG A 91 15.89 -8.56 -7.10
CA ARG A 91 16.11 -8.53 -5.65
C ARG A 91 17.60 -8.34 -5.30
N THR A 92 18.49 -9.04 -5.99
CA THR A 92 19.93 -8.92 -5.78
C THR A 92 20.42 -7.52 -6.13
N PHE A 93 19.95 -6.97 -7.25
CA PHE A 93 20.26 -5.61 -7.67
C PHE A 93 19.83 -4.57 -6.62
N LEU A 94 18.58 -4.63 -6.15
CA LEU A 94 18.05 -3.72 -5.13
C LEU A 94 18.86 -3.78 -3.82
N HIS A 95 19.29 -4.97 -3.41
CA HIS A 95 20.20 -5.14 -2.26
C HIS A 95 21.56 -4.47 -2.47
N GLN A 96 22.09 -4.42 -3.70
CA GLN A 96 23.33 -3.69 -3.98
C GLN A 96 23.09 -2.18 -4.05
N LEU A 97 21.98 -1.74 -4.65
CA LEU A 97 21.59 -0.33 -4.70
C LEU A 97 21.43 0.24 -3.29
N ARG A 98 20.78 -0.50 -2.39
CA ARG A 98 20.57 -0.12 -0.98
C ARG A 98 21.87 0.10 -0.19
N LYS A 99 22.99 -0.50 -0.62
CA LYS A 99 24.30 -0.23 0.00
C LYS A 99 24.88 1.13 -0.39
N ARG A 100 24.37 1.74 -1.47
CA ARG A 100 24.85 3.01 -2.01
C ARG A 100 23.93 4.18 -1.69
N VAL A 101 22.61 3.97 -1.68
CA VAL A 101 21.58 5.00 -1.45
C VAL A 101 20.43 4.46 -0.60
N VAL A 102 19.52 5.34 -0.16
CA VAL A 102 18.26 4.92 0.46
C VAL A 102 17.29 4.42 -0.61
N VAL A 103 16.60 3.31 -0.35
CA VAL A 103 15.71 2.67 -1.33
C VAL A 103 14.32 2.51 -0.74
N GLY A 104 13.30 2.97 -1.46
CA GLY A 104 11.90 2.80 -1.07
C GLY A 104 11.01 2.32 -2.21
N ILE A 105 9.82 1.85 -1.86
CA ILE A 105 8.77 1.50 -2.84
C ILE A 105 7.45 2.19 -2.51
N VAL A 106 6.67 2.49 -3.54
CA VAL A 106 5.32 3.02 -3.44
C VAL A 106 4.36 2.32 -4.39
N GLY A 107 3.34 1.68 -3.84
CA GLY A 107 2.30 0.98 -4.60
C GLY A 107 0.90 1.46 -4.24
N GLY A 108 -0.01 1.46 -5.20
CA GLY A 108 -1.43 1.73 -4.96
C GLY A 108 -2.19 0.54 -4.35
N SER A 109 -1.55 -0.62 -4.30
CA SER A 109 -2.09 -1.85 -3.72
C SER A 109 -1.97 -1.85 -2.19
N ASP A 110 -2.81 -2.65 -1.53
CA ASP A 110 -2.65 -2.95 -0.10
C ASP A 110 -1.31 -3.62 0.19
N PHE A 111 -0.84 -3.49 1.43
CA PHE A 111 0.45 -4.02 1.86
C PHE A 111 0.58 -5.53 1.64
N GLY A 112 -0.50 -6.30 1.80
CA GLY A 112 -0.52 -7.75 1.57
C GLY A 112 -0.17 -8.11 0.13
N LYS A 113 -0.79 -7.43 -0.85
CA LYS A 113 -0.47 -7.62 -2.28
C LYS A 113 0.96 -7.24 -2.63
N ILE A 114 1.47 -6.15 -2.07
CA ILE A 114 2.86 -5.74 -2.31
C ILE A 114 3.81 -6.83 -1.75
N LYS A 115 3.51 -7.37 -0.57
CA LYS A 115 4.25 -8.49 0.03
C LYS A 115 4.23 -9.76 -0.84
N GLU A 116 3.08 -10.08 -1.45
CA GLU A 116 2.96 -11.23 -2.37
C GLU A 116 3.83 -11.09 -3.63
N GLN A 117 3.96 -9.87 -4.15
CA GLN A 117 4.73 -9.58 -5.37
C GLN A 117 6.25 -9.53 -5.11
N ILE A 118 6.66 -8.90 -4.01
CA ILE A 118 8.06 -8.62 -3.72
C ILE A 118 8.70 -9.75 -2.90
N GLY A 119 8.05 -10.17 -1.82
CA GLY A 119 8.57 -11.12 -0.84
C GLY A 119 8.09 -10.82 0.58
N ASP A 120 8.17 -11.81 1.47
CA ASP A 120 7.77 -11.67 2.87
C ASP A 120 8.73 -10.78 3.68
N ASP A 121 9.96 -10.63 3.21
CA ASP A 121 11.08 -9.85 3.75
C ASP A 121 11.11 -8.41 3.25
N ILE A 122 9.96 -7.89 2.79
CA ILE A 122 9.87 -6.57 2.16
C ILE A 122 10.33 -5.43 3.08
N LEU A 123 10.02 -5.49 4.37
CA LEU A 123 10.43 -4.47 5.36
C LEU A 123 11.93 -4.53 5.69
N ASP A 124 12.58 -5.66 5.40
CA ASP A 124 14.03 -5.82 5.57
C ASP A 124 14.78 -5.44 4.28
N SER A 125 14.12 -5.62 3.13
CA SER A 125 14.68 -5.37 1.78
C SER A 125 14.69 -3.89 1.40
N PHE A 126 13.77 -3.09 1.95
CA PHE A 126 13.61 -1.67 1.63
C PHE A 126 13.68 -0.82 2.89
N ASP A 127 14.19 0.40 2.75
CA ASP A 127 14.22 1.35 3.86
C ASP A 127 12.86 1.99 4.08
N TYR A 128 12.11 2.22 3.00
CA TYR A 128 10.76 2.77 3.04
C TYR A 128 9.79 1.90 2.23
N VAL A 129 8.64 1.59 2.81
CA VAL A 129 7.57 0.84 2.12
C VAL A 129 6.26 1.57 2.27
N PHE A 130 5.69 1.99 1.14
CA PHE A 130 4.43 2.71 1.07
C PHE A 130 3.36 1.88 0.36
N GLY A 131 2.44 1.34 1.14
CA GLY A 131 1.21 0.72 0.67
C GLY A 131 0.09 1.74 0.49
N GLU A 132 -0.83 1.47 -0.43
CA GLU A 132 -1.96 2.34 -0.75
C GLU A 132 -1.54 3.81 -0.94
N ASN A 133 -0.53 4.04 -1.78
CA ASN A 133 0.07 5.36 -2.06
C ASN A 133 0.75 6.05 -0.86
N GLY A 134 0.97 5.34 0.26
CA GLY A 134 1.56 5.88 1.48
C GLY A 134 0.58 6.09 2.63
N LEU A 135 -0.67 5.63 2.49
CA LEU A 135 -1.59 5.59 3.63
C LEU A 135 -1.09 4.65 4.72
N THR A 136 -0.61 3.47 4.32
CA THR A 136 0.16 2.58 5.19
C THR A 136 1.64 2.75 4.84
N ALA A 137 2.42 3.28 5.79
CA ALA A 137 3.81 3.65 5.56
C ALA A 137 4.73 3.01 6.60
N TYR A 138 5.87 2.48 6.15
CA TYR A 138 6.90 1.91 7.01
C TYR A 138 8.28 2.49 6.71
N LYS A 139 9.10 2.65 7.76
CA LYS A 139 10.55 2.86 7.68
C LYS A 139 11.26 1.70 8.38
N GLY A 140 11.85 0.80 7.61
CA GLY A 140 12.23 -0.53 8.13
C GLY A 140 11.02 -1.21 8.77
N SER A 141 11.14 -1.60 10.04
CA SER A 141 10.03 -2.20 10.81
C SER A 141 9.14 -1.20 11.56
N GLU A 142 9.48 0.09 11.55
CA GLU A 142 8.70 1.14 12.20
C GLU A 142 7.54 1.60 11.31
N GLN A 143 6.31 1.59 11.83
CA GLN A 143 5.15 2.11 11.12
C GLN A 143 5.08 3.64 11.28
N LEU A 144 5.18 4.36 10.16
CA LEU A 144 5.14 5.82 10.13
C LEU A 144 3.71 6.37 10.06
N GLY A 145 2.79 5.63 9.43
CA GLY A 145 1.42 6.06 9.28
C GLY A 145 0.48 4.94 8.85
N ASP A 146 -0.79 5.10 9.24
CA ASP A 146 -1.90 4.22 8.91
C ASP A 146 -3.18 5.05 8.77
N ASP A 147 -3.27 5.79 7.68
CA ASP A 147 -4.43 6.60 7.37
C ASP A 147 -5.51 5.77 6.66
N SER A 148 -6.77 6.15 6.86
CA SER A 148 -7.91 5.48 6.23
C SER A 148 -8.97 6.49 5.80
N PHE A 149 -9.73 6.15 4.75
CA PHE A 149 -10.75 7.04 4.23
C PHE A 149 -11.85 7.32 5.26
N LEU A 150 -12.14 6.33 6.13
CA LEU A 150 -13.03 6.51 7.27
C LEU A 150 -12.48 7.50 8.30
N ALA A 151 -11.20 7.40 8.65
CA ALA A 151 -10.58 8.36 9.57
C ALA A 151 -10.57 9.78 9.00
N TYR A 152 -10.40 9.92 7.68
CA TYR A 152 -10.41 11.22 7.00
C TYR A 152 -11.80 11.88 6.97
N LEU A 153 -12.85 11.14 6.59
CA LEU A 153 -14.21 11.72 6.49
C LEU A 153 -14.98 11.71 7.81
N GLY A 154 -14.75 10.71 8.66
CA GLY A 154 -15.62 10.36 9.76
C GLY A 154 -16.90 9.62 9.32
N GLU A 155 -17.49 8.89 10.27
CA GLU A 155 -18.62 7.99 10.04
C GLU A 155 -19.85 8.71 9.46
N GLU A 156 -20.19 9.91 9.96
CA GLU A 156 -21.37 10.66 9.53
C GLU A 156 -21.31 11.02 8.04
N ARG A 157 -20.19 11.59 7.59
CA ARG A 157 -19.99 11.98 6.18
C ARG A 157 -19.86 10.74 5.30
N MET A 158 -19.25 9.67 5.81
CA MET A 158 -19.15 8.41 5.08
C MET A 158 -20.53 7.81 4.80
N GLN A 159 -21.41 7.77 5.81
CA GLN A 159 -22.79 7.32 5.62
C GLN A 159 -23.55 8.21 4.66
N GLU A 160 -23.36 9.53 4.70
CA GLU A 160 -24.01 10.43 3.74
C GLU A 160 -23.59 10.13 2.29
N LEU A 161 -22.28 9.94 2.06
CA LEU A 161 -21.74 9.58 0.75
C LEU A 161 -22.30 8.24 0.26
N ILE A 162 -22.26 7.20 1.10
CA ILE A 162 -22.75 5.85 0.75
C ILE A 162 -24.25 5.87 0.48
N ASN A 163 -25.05 6.54 1.32
CA ASN A 163 -26.50 6.67 1.12
C ASN A 163 -26.83 7.35 -0.21
N PHE A 164 -26.09 8.41 -0.56
CA PHE A 164 -26.24 9.07 -1.85
C PHE A 164 -25.92 8.11 -3.01
N VAL A 165 -24.79 7.41 -2.94
CA VAL A 165 -24.37 6.46 -3.99
C VAL A 165 -25.41 5.35 -4.17
N LEU A 166 -25.87 4.72 -3.09
CA LEU A 166 -26.87 3.65 -3.16
C LEU A 166 -28.21 4.15 -3.69
N ALA A 167 -28.67 5.32 -3.25
CA ALA A 167 -29.90 5.93 -3.77
C ALA A 167 -29.79 6.31 -5.25
N TYR A 168 -28.60 6.76 -5.69
CA TYR A 168 -28.32 7.05 -7.11
C TYR A 168 -28.37 5.76 -7.93
N VAL A 169 -27.64 4.72 -7.52
CA VAL A 169 -27.62 3.41 -8.19
C VAL A 169 -29.01 2.77 -8.25
N ALA A 170 -29.82 2.88 -7.20
CA ALA A 170 -31.18 2.37 -7.19
C ALA A 170 -32.04 2.96 -8.32
N LYS A 171 -31.85 4.25 -8.62
CA LYS A 171 -32.61 5.00 -9.64
C LYS A 171 -32.05 4.89 -11.07
N LEU A 172 -30.84 4.36 -11.23
CA LEU A 172 -30.26 4.17 -12.57
C LEU A 172 -31.10 3.25 -13.43
N ASP A 173 -31.36 3.66 -14.66
CA ASP A 173 -31.94 2.81 -15.69
C ASP A 173 -30.82 2.31 -16.61
N ILE A 174 -30.36 1.09 -16.35
CA ILE A 174 -29.28 0.44 -17.09
C ILE A 174 -29.68 -1.00 -17.41
N PRO A 175 -29.17 -1.62 -18.49
CA PRO A 175 -29.64 -2.92 -18.95
C PRO A 175 -29.48 -4.04 -17.91
N VAL A 176 -28.45 -3.96 -17.06
CA VAL A 176 -28.07 -5.00 -16.12
C VAL A 176 -27.62 -4.39 -14.79
N LYS A 177 -28.12 -4.92 -13.68
CA LYS A 177 -27.60 -4.71 -12.32
C LYS A 177 -27.28 -6.06 -11.66
N ARG A 178 -26.22 -6.12 -10.87
CA ARG A 178 -25.74 -7.30 -10.14
C ARG A 178 -25.62 -6.97 -8.66
N GLY A 179 -24.45 -7.16 -8.06
CA GLY A 179 -24.14 -6.92 -6.65
C GLY A 179 -22.79 -6.24 -6.47
N THR A 180 -22.48 -5.83 -5.24
CA THR A 180 -21.25 -5.10 -4.90
C THR A 180 -21.14 -3.78 -5.68
N PHE A 181 -22.13 -2.90 -5.46
CA PHE A 181 -22.18 -1.56 -6.06
C PHE A 181 -21.22 -0.57 -5.39
N VAL A 182 -20.93 -0.79 -4.10
CA VAL A 182 -19.94 -0.06 -3.32
C VAL A 182 -19.04 -1.12 -2.68
N GLU A 183 -17.77 -1.12 -3.06
CA GLU A 183 -16.72 -1.96 -2.47
C GLU A 183 -15.84 -1.07 -1.59
N TRP A 184 -15.68 -1.48 -0.34
CA TRP A 184 -14.85 -0.79 0.64
C TRP A 184 -13.38 -1.14 0.46
N ARG A 185 -12.52 -0.13 0.54
CA ARG A 185 -11.05 -0.26 0.68
C ARG A 185 -10.57 0.71 1.75
N ASN A 186 -9.35 0.52 2.24
CA ASN A 186 -8.83 1.37 3.30
C ASN A 186 -8.64 2.82 2.81
N GLY A 187 -8.03 3.01 1.63
CA GLY A 187 -7.84 4.34 1.05
C GLY A 187 -9.01 4.96 0.27
N MET A 188 -10.06 4.19 -0.05
CA MET A 188 -11.09 4.62 -1.01
C MET A 188 -12.34 3.75 -0.95
N ILE A 189 -13.41 4.18 -1.63
CA ILE A 189 -14.48 3.28 -2.03
C ILE A 189 -14.49 3.12 -3.56
N ASN A 190 -14.66 1.90 -4.04
CA ASN A 190 -14.89 1.63 -5.45
C ASN A 190 -16.40 1.54 -5.70
N VAL A 191 -16.90 2.36 -6.62
CA VAL A 191 -18.32 2.44 -6.97
C VAL A 191 -18.53 1.88 -8.38
N SER A 192 -19.43 0.91 -8.52
CA SER A 192 -19.75 0.25 -9.79
C SER A 192 -21.26 0.33 -10.06
N PRO A 193 -21.73 1.04 -11.11
CA PRO A 193 -23.15 1.16 -11.42
C PRO A 193 -23.82 -0.19 -11.74
N ILE A 194 -23.14 -1.06 -12.51
CA ILE A 194 -23.60 -2.43 -12.78
C ILE A 194 -23.42 -3.35 -11.58
N GLY A 195 -22.45 -3.06 -10.69
CA GLY A 195 -22.02 -3.93 -9.60
C GLY A 195 -20.84 -4.83 -10.00
N ARG A 196 -19.89 -5.07 -9.09
CA ARG A 196 -18.66 -5.85 -9.37
C ARG A 196 -18.89 -7.35 -9.55
N ASP A 197 -20.01 -7.87 -9.05
CA ASP A 197 -20.37 -9.29 -9.18
C ASP A 197 -20.89 -9.67 -10.57
N CYS A 198 -20.68 -8.81 -11.58
CA CYS A 198 -21.00 -9.10 -12.97
C CYS A 198 -19.94 -9.99 -13.64
N SER A 199 -20.41 -10.83 -14.58
CA SER A 199 -19.54 -11.69 -15.38
C SER A 199 -18.66 -10.88 -16.33
N GLN A 200 -17.60 -11.49 -16.88
CA GLN A 200 -16.72 -10.81 -17.85
C GLN A 200 -17.49 -10.30 -19.08
N ALA A 201 -18.43 -11.10 -19.61
CA ALA A 201 -19.27 -10.70 -20.73
C ALA A 201 -20.17 -9.48 -20.38
N GLU A 202 -20.67 -9.43 -19.14
CA GLU A 202 -21.46 -8.29 -18.64
C GLU A 202 -20.59 -7.04 -18.43
N ARG A 203 -19.33 -7.20 -17.99
CA ARG A 203 -18.36 -6.09 -17.88
C ARG A 203 -18.11 -5.43 -19.21
N GLU A 204 -17.87 -6.24 -20.24
CA GLU A 204 -17.64 -5.76 -21.61
C GLU A 204 -18.89 -5.08 -22.18
N ALA A 205 -20.06 -5.70 -22.02
CA ALA A 205 -21.33 -5.13 -22.47
C ALA A 205 -21.65 -3.80 -21.76
N PHE A 206 -21.42 -3.70 -20.45
CA PHE A 206 -21.60 -2.46 -19.72
C PHE A 206 -20.62 -1.38 -20.18
N ASN A 207 -19.35 -1.73 -20.38
CA ASN A 207 -18.35 -0.76 -20.84
C ASN A 207 -18.71 -0.16 -22.20
N GLU A 208 -19.19 -0.99 -23.15
CA GLU A 208 -19.65 -0.48 -24.45
C GLU A 208 -20.93 0.35 -24.33
N PHE A 209 -21.88 -0.06 -23.49
CA PHE A 209 -23.09 0.72 -23.21
C PHE A 209 -22.74 2.09 -22.58
N ASP A 210 -21.84 2.11 -21.60
CA ASP A 210 -21.43 3.29 -20.86
C ASP A 210 -20.73 4.34 -21.73
N LYS A 211 -19.97 3.92 -22.76
CA LYS A 211 -19.36 4.84 -23.74
C LYS A 211 -20.41 5.70 -24.45
N GLY A 212 -21.59 5.14 -24.74
CA GLY A 212 -22.69 5.86 -25.39
C GLY A 212 -23.61 6.58 -24.41
N ALA A 213 -23.93 5.93 -23.28
CA ALA A 213 -24.89 6.45 -22.30
C ALA A 213 -24.27 7.42 -21.28
N GLY A 214 -22.95 7.40 -21.09
CA GLY A 214 -22.23 8.28 -20.17
C GLY A 214 -22.58 8.07 -18.69
N VAL A 215 -22.94 6.84 -18.29
CA VAL A 215 -23.44 6.54 -16.93
C VAL A 215 -22.40 6.90 -15.86
N ARG A 216 -21.16 6.43 -16.03
CA ARG A 216 -20.07 6.69 -15.07
C ARG A 216 -19.68 8.17 -15.03
N VAL A 217 -19.67 8.84 -16.18
CA VAL A 217 -19.36 10.28 -16.27
C VAL A 217 -20.44 11.11 -15.56
N ALA A 218 -21.71 10.81 -15.78
CA ALA A 218 -22.82 11.49 -15.11
C ALA A 218 -22.80 11.25 -13.59
N MET A 219 -22.55 10.01 -13.16
CA MET A 219 -22.46 9.67 -11.74
C MET A 219 -21.24 10.30 -11.06
N LYS A 220 -20.07 10.31 -11.72
CA LYS A 220 -18.87 11.04 -11.26
C LYS A 220 -19.22 12.49 -10.99
N LYS A 221 -19.82 13.16 -11.98
CA LYS A 221 -20.22 14.57 -11.85
C LYS A 221 -21.19 14.78 -10.69
N ALA A 222 -22.19 13.91 -10.53
CA ALA A 222 -23.16 14.02 -9.44
C ALA A 222 -22.51 13.88 -8.04
N ILE A 223 -21.51 13.00 -7.89
CA ILE A 223 -20.74 12.85 -6.65
C ILE A 223 -19.87 14.09 -6.41
N GLU A 224 -19.11 14.54 -7.42
CA GLU A 224 -18.21 15.69 -7.30
C GLU A 224 -18.96 17.00 -7.02
N ASP A 225 -20.09 17.24 -7.69
CA ASP A 225 -20.90 18.43 -7.48
C ASP A 225 -21.46 18.49 -6.05
N LYS A 226 -21.82 17.34 -5.47
CA LYS A 226 -22.40 17.29 -4.13
C LYS A 226 -21.33 17.29 -3.02
N PHE A 227 -20.24 16.55 -3.22
CA PHE A 227 -19.31 16.21 -2.14
C PHE A 227 -17.85 16.59 -2.42
N GLY A 228 -17.48 16.89 -3.66
CA GLY A 228 -16.08 17.06 -4.05
C GLY A 228 -15.35 18.11 -3.21
N ASP A 229 -15.90 19.31 -3.12
CA ASP A 229 -15.32 20.37 -2.30
C ASP A 229 -15.74 20.28 -0.84
N ALA A 230 -17.00 19.92 -0.56
CA ALA A 230 -17.52 19.84 0.81
C ALA A 230 -16.80 18.79 1.67
N PHE A 231 -16.43 17.66 1.07
CA PHE A 231 -15.75 16.54 1.75
C PHE A 231 -14.27 16.45 1.35
N GLY A 232 -13.78 17.28 0.42
CA GLY A 232 -12.41 17.22 -0.07
C GLY A 232 -12.08 15.89 -0.76
N ILE A 233 -13.01 15.37 -1.56
CA ILE A 233 -12.88 14.11 -2.30
C ILE A 233 -12.84 14.35 -3.81
N GLN A 234 -12.35 13.36 -4.55
CA GLN A 234 -12.36 13.32 -6.01
C GLN A 234 -12.75 11.93 -6.49
N VAL A 235 -13.11 11.84 -7.77
CA VAL A 235 -13.55 10.59 -8.39
C VAL A 235 -12.70 10.31 -9.63
N SER A 236 -12.19 9.09 -9.74
CA SER A 236 -11.47 8.63 -10.94
C SER A 236 -12.21 7.48 -11.59
N ILE A 237 -12.56 7.62 -12.87
CA ILE A 237 -13.18 6.52 -13.63
C ILE A 237 -12.07 5.54 -14.04
N GLY A 238 -12.18 4.30 -13.60
CA GLY A 238 -11.15 3.28 -13.80
C GLY A 238 -11.72 1.97 -14.36
N GLY A 239 -10.99 1.38 -15.29
CA GLY A 239 -11.34 0.09 -15.89
C GLY A 239 -12.66 0.12 -16.67
N GLN A 240 -13.37 -1.02 -16.69
CA GLN A 240 -14.55 -1.23 -17.53
C GLN A 240 -15.87 -0.84 -16.88
N ILE A 241 -15.96 -0.91 -15.54
CA ILE A 241 -17.27 -0.87 -14.85
C ILE A 241 -17.35 0.09 -13.67
N SER A 242 -16.24 0.63 -13.17
CA SER A 242 -16.20 1.30 -11.86
C SER A 242 -15.57 2.67 -11.90
N MET A 243 -15.66 3.36 -10.77
CA MET A 243 -14.92 4.57 -10.43
C MET A 243 -14.46 4.50 -8.98
N ASP A 244 -13.30 5.04 -8.68
CA ASP A 244 -12.77 5.14 -7.33
C ASP A 244 -13.09 6.51 -6.75
N VAL A 245 -13.56 6.56 -5.51
CA VAL A 245 -13.86 7.79 -4.76
C VAL A 245 -12.94 7.84 -3.54
N PHE A 246 -12.13 8.90 -3.47
CA PHE A 246 -11.06 9.04 -2.47
C PHE A 246 -10.75 10.51 -2.19
N PRO A 247 -10.08 10.83 -1.07
CA PRO A 247 -9.67 12.19 -0.76
C PRO A 247 -8.76 12.80 -1.85
N LYS A 248 -8.90 14.10 -2.08
CA LYS A 248 -8.02 14.84 -3.00
C LYS A 248 -6.56 14.71 -2.53
N GLY A 249 -5.66 14.40 -3.46
CA GLY A 249 -4.22 14.26 -3.18
C GLY A 249 -3.79 12.89 -2.64
N TRP A 250 -4.70 11.91 -2.47
CA TRP A 250 -4.33 10.52 -2.13
C TRP A 250 -3.83 9.74 -3.37
N THR A 251 -2.94 10.36 -4.13
CA THR A 251 -2.14 9.76 -5.21
C THR A 251 -0.76 9.37 -4.67
N LYS A 252 0.15 8.83 -5.48
CA LYS A 252 1.50 8.47 -5.03
C LYS A 252 2.28 9.62 -4.40
N VAL A 253 1.95 10.87 -4.75
CA VAL A 253 2.51 12.08 -4.11
C VAL A 253 2.30 12.08 -2.59
N TYR A 254 1.28 11.41 -2.08
CA TYR A 254 0.96 11.35 -0.66
C TYR A 254 2.10 10.80 0.20
N CYS A 255 2.87 9.83 -0.30
CA CYS A 255 4.01 9.28 0.44
C CYS A 255 5.16 10.29 0.66
N LEU A 256 5.25 11.35 -0.16
CA LEU A 256 6.34 12.33 -0.07
C LEU A 256 6.35 13.09 1.26
N ARG A 257 5.22 13.16 1.97
CA ARG A 257 5.12 13.79 3.30
C ARG A 257 6.01 13.13 4.36
N TYR A 258 6.43 11.88 4.15
CA TYR A 258 7.31 11.15 5.07
C TYR A 258 8.80 11.30 4.72
N LEU A 259 9.11 12.06 3.65
CA LEU A 259 10.40 12.05 2.96
C LEU A 259 11.10 13.41 3.01
N ASP A 260 10.76 14.27 3.97
CA ASP A 260 11.33 15.62 4.12
C ASP A 260 12.81 15.62 4.52
N ALA A 261 13.36 14.47 4.93
CA ALA A 261 14.75 14.31 5.30
C ALA A 261 15.72 14.18 4.10
N PHE A 262 15.20 14.03 2.88
CA PHE A 262 16.00 13.79 1.68
C PHE A 262 16.16 15.06 0.85
N ASP A 263 17.40 15.32 0.43
CA ASP A 263 17.73 16.42 -0.47
C ASP A 263 17.35 16.08 -1.91
N THR A 264 17.53 14.81 -2.29
CA THR A 264 17.25 14.29 -3.63
C THR A 264 16.35 13.06 -3.55
N ILE A 265 15.24 13.08 -4.29
CA ILE A 265 14.32 11.94 -4.42
C ILE A 265 14.22 11.57 -5.89
N HIS A 266 14.80 10.44 -6.29
CA HIS A 266 14.54 9.86 -7.60
C HIS A 266 13.28 9.02 -7.55
N PHE A 267 12.42 9.13 -8.56
CA PHE A 267 11.23 8.30 -8.69
C PHE A 267 11.23 7.55 -10.02
N PHE A 268 11.02 6.23 -9.99
CA PHE A 268 10.92 5.37 -11.18
C PHE A 268 9.50 4.83 -11.32
N GLY A 269 8.91 4.94 -12.51
CA GLY A 269 7.55 4.46 -12.79
C GLY A 269 7.26 4.16 -14.27
N ASP A 270 6.34 3.23 -14.52
CA ASP A 270 5.97 2.78 -15.88
C ASP A 270 4.81 3.59 -16.48
N LYS A 271 3.94 4.15 -15.64
CA LYS A 271 2.72 4.88 -16.06
C LYS A 271 2.82 6.37 -15.76
N THR A 272 3.87 6.98 -16.28
CA THR A 272 4.21 8.41 -16.11
C THR A 272 3.57 9.32 -17.16
N TYR A 273 2.68 8.80 -18.01
CA TYR A 273 1.89 9.61 -18.96
C TYR A 273 0.66 10.23 -18.27
N PRO A 274 0.11 11.35 -18.77
CA PRO A 274 -1.11 11.97 -18.21
C PRO A 274 -2.26 10.95 -18.06
N GLY A 275 -2.73 10.78 -16.82
CA GLY A 275 -3.78 9.81 -16.45
C GLY A 275 -3.26 8.43 -16.01
N GLY A 276 -1.95 8.18 -16.11
CA GLY A 276 -1.29 7.08 -15.43
C GLY A 276 -1.14 7.34 -13.92
N ASN A 277 -1.05 6.29 -13.11
CA ASN A 277 -0.99 6.40 -11.65
C ASN A 277 0.37 6.86 -11.11
N ASP A 278 1.40 6.97 -11.96
CA ASP A 278 2.70 7.53 -11.61
C ASP A 278 2.84 9.00 -12.00
N TYR A 279 1.91 9.52 -12.80
CA TYR A 279 2.02 10.84 -13.41
C TYR A 279 2.24 11.95 -12.37
N GLU A 280 1.43 12.00 -11.33
CA GLU A 280 1.50 13.10 -10.36
C GLU A 280 2.78 13.10 -9.52
N ILE A 281 3.32 11.91 -9.20
CA ILE A 281 4.58 11.80 -8.45
C ILE A 281 5.79 12.02 -9.35
N PHE A 282 5.70 11.64 -10.63
CA PHE A 282 6.73 11.88 -11.64
C PHE A 282 6.88 13.38 -11.97
N GLU A 283 5.77 14.11 -12.11
CA GLU A 283 5.76 15.56 -12.38
C GLU A 283 5.95 16.41 -11.11
N CYS A 284 6.09 15.82 -9.93
CA CYS A 284 6.22 16.56 -8.69
C CYS A 284 7.59 17.25 -8.61
N ASP A 285 7.64 18.56 -8.32
CA ASP A 285 8.90 19.31 -8.16
C ASP A 285 9.86 18.74 -7.10
N ARG A 286 9.36 17.90 -6.18
CA ARG A 286 10.17 17.21 -5.16
C ARG A 286 10.89 15.98 -5.68
N THR A 287 10.58 15.50 -6.88
CA THR A 287 11.14 14.26 -7.42
C THR A 287 11.91 14.54 -8.71
N ILE A 288 12.91 13.69 -8.95
CA ILE A 288 13.57 13.53 -10.25
C ILE A 288 12.96 12.27 -10.87
N GLY A 289 11.96 12.48 -11.73
CA GLY A 289 11.20 11.40 -12.35
C GLY A 289 11.94 10.70 -13.49
N HIS A 290 11.87 9.38 -13.49
CA HIS A 290 12.44 8.49 -14.51
C HIS A 290 11.33 7.58 -15.06
N THR A 291 11.01 7.73 -16.34
CA THR A 291 10.09 6.82 -17.02
C THR A 291 10.81 5.52 -17.36
N VAL A 292 10.21 4.39 -17.02
CA VAL A 292 10.71 3.06 -17.38
C VAL A 292 9.69 2.29 -18.20
N THR A 293 10.17 1.33 -18.97
CA THR A 293 9.32 0.47 -19.82
C THR A 293 9.27 -0.98 -19.33
N SER A 294 10.19 -1.36 -18.44
CA SER A 294 10.28 -2.71 -17.88
C SER A 294 11.20 -2.74 -16.66
N PRO A 295 11.19 -3.83 -15.86
CA PRO A 295 12.16 -4.04 -14.79
C PRO A 295 13.62 -3.99 -15.24
N ASP A 296 13.92 -4.47 -16.45
CA ASP A 296 15.30 -4.45 -16.98
C ASP A 296 15.75 -3.01 -17.31
N ASP A 297 14.83 -2.19 -17.81
CA ASP A 297 15.05 -0.75 -18.06
C ASP A 297 15.27 0.02 -16.76
N THR A 298 14.46 -0.25 -15.73
CA THR A 298 14.66 0.29 -14.36
C THR A 298 16.05 0.01 -13.85
N ARG A 299 16.51 -1.25 -13.97
CA ARG A 299 17.84 -1.65 -13.55
C ARG A 299 18.93 -0.92 -14.33
N ALA A 300 18.82 -0.86 -15.66
CA ALA A 300 19.83 -0.22 -16.51
C ALA A 300 20.01 1.27 -16.17
N GLN A 301 18.90 2.01 -15.99
CA GLN A 301 18.95 3.42 -15.62
C GLN A 301 19.54 3.63 -14.22
N CYS A 302 19.22 2.76 -13.26
CA CYS A 302 19.82 2.85 -11.93
C CYS A 302 21.31 2.48 -11.91
N GLU A 303 21.74 1.53 -12.75
CA GLU A 303 23.17 1.22 -12.95
C GLU A 303 23.92 2.44 -13.49
N GLU A 304 23.36 3.16 -14.46
CA GLU A 304 23.99 4.39 -14.97
C GLU A 304 24.11 5.51 -13.92
N LEU A 305 23.12 5.66 -13.04
CA LEU A 305 23.07 6.74 -12.06
C LEU A 305 23.90 6.46 -10.80
N PHE A 306 23.99 5.20 -10.37
CA PHE A 306 24.51 4.86 -9.05
C PHE A 306 25.68 3.87 -9.07
N PHE A 307 26.03 3.27 -10.23
CA PHE A 307 27.07 2.23 -10.32
C PHE A 307 28.38 2.66 -10.97
#